data_AF-A0A8T4ULT5-F1
#
_entry.id   AF-A0A8T4ULT5-F1
#
_cell.length_a   1.000
_cell.length_b   1.000
_cell.length_c   1.000
_cell.angle_alpha   90.00
_cell.angle_beta   90.00
_cell.angle_gamma   90.00
#
_symmetry.space_group_name_H-M   'P 1'
#
loop_
_entity.id
_entity.type
_entity.pdbx_description
1 polymer ?
#
loop_
_entity_poly.entity_id
_entity_poly.type
_entity_poly.pdbx_seq_one_letter_code
_entity_poly.pdbx_strand_id
1 'polypeptide(L)' 'MATEIDTEKIIERLDAIKIELDYIKENLPDKDIFLTPEERILLEESYSNEKEGKLVSSKDLRKNLGV' A
#
# COMPACT_ATOMS: atom_id res chain seq x y z
N MET A 1 45.73 -13.34 -8.56
CA MET A 1 44.76 -14.40 -8.18
C MET A 1 43.42 -14.00 -8.78
N ALA A 2 42.93 -14.73 -9.77
CA ALA A 2 41.61 -14.49 -10.32
C ALA A 2 40.60 -14.99 -9.30
N THR A 3 39.71 -14.12 -8.83
CA THR A 3 38.52 -14.54 -8.07
C THR A 3 37.64 -15.33 -9.02
N GLU A 4 37.61 -16.65 -8.85
CA GLU A 4 36.63 -17.50 -9.52
C GLU A 4 35.24 -17.07 -9.04
N ILE A 5 34.44 -16.57 -9.98
CA ILE A 5 33.06 -16.17 -9.70
C ILE A 5 32.23 -17.44 -9.64
N ASP A 6 31.84 -17.81 -8.44
CA ASP A 6 30.93 -18.91 -8.19
C ASP A 6 29.50 -18.48 -8.55
N THR A 7 29.17 -18.68 -9.83
CA THR A 7 27.91 -18.24 -10.42
C THR A 7 26.72 -18.97 -9.80
N GLU A 8 26.90 -20.22 -9.40
CA GLU A 8 25.85 -21.03 -8.78
C GLU A 8 25.48 -20.49 -7.40
N LYS A 9 26.48 -20.20 -6.55
CA LYS A 9 26.23 -19.52 -5.27
C LYS A 9 25.61 -18.14 -5.40
N ILE A 10 25.91 -17.42 -6.48
CA ILE A 10 25.30 -16.11 -6.76
C ILE A 10 23.81 -16.30 -7.08
N ILE A 11 23.46 -17.27 -7.92
CA ILE A 11 22.07 -17.56 -8.30
C ILE A 11 21.27 -17.98 -7.06
N GLU A 12 21.78 -18.92 -6.26
CA GLU A 12 21.12 -19.36 -5.01
C GLU A 12 20.81 -18.18 -4.08
N ARG A 13 21.75 -17.24 -3.96
CA ARG A 13 21.59 -16.07 -3.09
C ARG A 13 20.60 -15.05 -3.66
N LEU A 14 20.56 -14.89 -4.98
CA LEU A 14 19.58 -14.06 -5.66
C LEU A 14 18.16 -14.62 -5.52
N ASP A 15 18.01 -15.95 -5.61
CA ASP A 15 16.72 -16.61 -5.40
C ASP A 15 16.23 -16.45 -3.95
N ALA A 16 17.12 -16.60 -2.97
CA ALA A 16 16.80 -16.36 -1.56
C ALA A 16 16.34 -14.91 -1.32
N ILE A 17 17.07 -13.93 -1.87
CA ILE A 17 16.68 -12.49 -1.78
C ILE A 17 15.33 -12.26 -2.43
N LYS A 18 15.05 -12.89 -3.59
CA LYS A 18 13.76 -12.75 -4.27
C LYS A 18 12.61 -13.28 -3.40
N ILE A 19 12.77 -14.44 -2.79
CA ILE A 19 11.77 -15.04 -1.89
C ILE A 19 11.48 -14.10 -0.72
N GLU A 20 12.52 -13.53 -0.09
CA GLU A 20 12.35 -12.58 1.00
C GLU A 20 11.65 -11.28 0.55
N LEU A 21 11.99 -10.76 -0.62
CA LEU A 21 11.36 -9.57 -1.17
C LEU A 21 9.88 -9.79 -1.50
N ASP A 22 9.53 -10.96 -2.02
CA ASP A 22 8.14 -11.28 -2.33
C ASP A 22 7.33 -11.47 -1.04
N TYR A 23 7.88 -12.12 -0.01
CA TYR A 23 7.29 -12.15 1.32
C TYR A 23 7.06 -10.75 1.90
N ILE A 24 8.05 -9.87 1.79
CA ILE A 24 7.92 -8.47 2.26
C ILE A 24 6.82 -7.74 1.49
N LYS A 25 6.70 -7.91 0.17
CA LYS A 25 5.63 -7.26 -0.62
C LYS A 25 4.24 -7.77 -0.25
N GLU A 26 4.09 -9.07 -0.03
CA GLU A 26 2.81 -9.69 0.33
C GLU A 26 2.35 -9.31 1.75
N ASN A 27 3.31 -9.10 2.65
CA ASN A 27 3.04 -8.79 4.06
C ASN A 27 3.29 -7.32 4.41
N LEU A 28 3.71 -6.51 3.44
CA LEU A 28 3.74 -5.06 3.58
C LEU A 28 2.29 -4.64 3.78
N PRO A 29 1.95 -4.02 4.93
CA PRO A 29 0.70 -3.30 5.01
C PRO A 29 0.67 -2.33 3.83
N ASP A 30 -0.47 -2.25 3.16
CA ASP A 30 -0.66 -1.39 2.00
C ASP A 30 0.00 -0.03 2.30
N LYS A 31 0.74 0.51 1.34
CA LYS A 31 1.61 1.68 1.57
C LYS A 31 0.84 2.89 2.15
N ASP A 32 -0.48 2.83 2.03
CA ASP A 32 -1.47 3.81 2.47
C ASP A 32 -2.13 3.50 3.84
N ILE A 33 -1.78 2.41 4.54
CA ILE A 33 -2.41 1.98 5.82
C ILE A 33 -1.51 2.29 7.04
N PHE A 34 -0.65 3.30 6.97
CA PHE A 34 -0.16 3.95 8.20
C PHE A 34 -1.19 4.98 8.69
N LEU A 35 -2.42 4.53 8.94
CA LEU A 35 -3.41 5.38 9.59
C LEU A 35 -3.06 5.45 11.07
N THR A 36 -2.87 6.68 11.56
CA THR A 36 -2.98 6.98 12.99
C THR A 36 -4.35 6.52 13.52
N PRO A 37 -4.50 6.30 14.84
CA PRO A 37 -5.80 5.98 15.43
C PRO A 37 -6.91 6.96 15.02
N GLU A 38 -6.58 8.24 14.92
CA GLU A 38 -7.47 9.30 14.49
C GLU A 38 -7.88 9.13 13.02
N GLU A 39 -6.92 8.87 12.12
CA GLU A 39 -7.20 8.63 10.70
C GLU A 39 -8.02 7.36 10.46
N ARG A 40 -7.84 6.33 11.29
CA ARG A 40 -8.66 5.12 11.26
C ARG A 40 -10.12 5.44 11.59
N ILE A 41 -10.38 6.24 12.63
CA ILE A 41 -11.74 6.65 13.01
C ILE A 41 -12.38 7.43 11.86
N LEU A 42 -11.65 8.37 11.25
CA LEU A 42 -12.14 9.16 10.11
C LEU A 42 -12.52 8.27 8.91
N LEU A 43 -11.72 7.23 8.64
CA LEU A 43 -12.01 6.28 7.58
C LEU A 43 -13.27 5.44 7.87
N GLU A 44 -13.43 4.97 9.10
CA GLU A 44 -14.63 4.23 9.54
C GLU A 44 -15.91 5.10 9.47
N GLU A 45 -15.81 6.37 9.86
CA GLU A 45 -16.88 7.35 9.70
C GLU A 45 -17.22 7.59 8.23
N SER A 46 -16.20 7.68 7.35
CA SER A 46 -16.42 7.83 5.91
C SER A 46 -17.23 6.66 5.32
N TYR A 47 -16.90 5.41 5.67
CA TYR A 47 -17.69 4.25 5.23
C TYR A 47 -19.11 4.26 5.78
N SER A 48 -19.31 4.71 7.02
CA SER A 48 -20.64 4.82 7.61
C SER A 48 -21.48 5.88 6.90
N ASN A 49 -20.89 7.04 6.61
CA ASN A 49 -21.52 8.11 5.85
C ASN A 49 -21.87 7.68 4.42
N GLU A 50 -21.04 6.86 3.78
CA GLU A 50 -21.35 6.29 2.46
C GLU A 50 -22.59 5.40 2.50
N LYS A 51 -22.63 4.46 3.47
CA LYS A 51 -23.77 3.56 3.67
C LYS A 51 -25.06 4.30 3.97
N GLU A 52 -24.97 5.41 4.69
CA GLU A 52 -26.11 6.27 5.04
C GLU A 52 -26.48 7.27 3.94
N GLY A 53 -25.78 7.27 2.80
CA GLY A 53 -26.06 8.18 1.69
C GLY A 53 -25.75 9.65 1.98
N LYS A 54 -24.88 9.92 2.96
CA LYS A 54 -24.48 11.27 3.38
C LYS A 54 -23.33 11.85 2.57
N LEU A 55 -22.68 11.05 1.71
CA LEU A 55 -21.58 11.49 0.87
C LEU A 55 -22.09 12.17 -0.41
N VAL A 56 -21.35 13.19 -0.85
CA VAL A 56 -21.52 13.85 -2.15
C VAL A 56 -20.25 13.63 -2.97
N SER A 57 -20.39 13.45 -4.28
CA SER A 57 -19.20 13.32 -5.13
C SER A 57 -18.41 14.64 -5.14
N SER A 58 -17.09 14.56 -5.21
CA SER A 58 -16.24 15.76 -5.31
C SER A 58 -16.63 16.62 -6.52
N LYS A 59 -17.05 15.98 -7.62
CA LYS A 59 -17.54 16.65 -8.83
C LYS A 59 -18.79 17.48 -8.56
N ASP A 60 -19.78 16.89 -7.87
CA ASP A 60 -21.03 17.58 -7.56
C ASP A 60 -20.81 18.67 -6.51
N LEU A 61 -19.92 18.43 -5.54
CA LEU A 61 -19.53 19.43 -4.55
C LEU A 61 -18.88 20.64 -5.23
N ARG A 62 -17.92 20.43 -6.14
CA ARG A 62 -17.25 21.49 -6.91
C ARG A 62 -18.25 22.31 -7.73
N LYS A 63 -19.16 21.61 -8.42
CA LYS A 63 -20.28 22.23 -9.14
C LYS A 63 -21.15 23.10 -8.23
N ASN A 64 -21.47 22.63 -7.02
CA ASN A 64 -22.26 23.39 -6.05
C ASN A 64 -21.49 24.60 -5.48
N LEU A 65 -20.18 24.48 -5.34
CA LEU A 65 -19.29 25.54 -4.85
C LEU A 65 -18.86 26.53 -5.95
N GLY A 66 -19.19 26.28 -7.21
CA GLY A 66 -18.85 27.14 -8.35
C GLY A 66 -17.36 27.13 -8.71
N VAL A 67 -16.64 26.05 -8.38
CA VAL A 67 -15.20 25.85 -8.65
C VAL A 67 -14.93 24.65 -9.55
#